data_AF-A0AAN4ZLY2-F1
#
_entry.id   AF-A0AAN4ZLY2-F1
#
_cell.length_a   1.000
_cell.length_b   1.000
_cell.length_c   1.000
_cell.angle_alpha   90.00
_cell.angle_beta   90.00
_cell.angle_gamma   90.00
#
_symmetry.space_group_name_H-M   'P 1'
#
loop_
_entity.id
_entity.type
_entity.pdbx_description
1 polymer ?
#
loop_
_entity_poly.entity_id
_entity_poly.type
_entity_poly.pdbx_seq_one_letter_code
_entity_poly.pdbx_strand_id
1 'polypeptide(L)'
;SDEMRRMEEQSNRAKEEFEQKLRQAKDEMARVFEEIQAMRQSQVALMLDLSRIELWKSEAEWEKRIEGIRGFHEPVRIRFIHIRDFLAERSRGLDLTALLHITGELALLKEELSIEESLMNDESVVMQQLKVKHPQATFLGDIEESTKAAASEARKLMMEIEELERVMKSGGEILISPVQFNHCLSSFEKLEKSI
;
A
#
# COMPACT_ATOMS: atom_id res chain seq x y z
N SER A 1 37.72 13.15 21.59
CA SER A 1 38.27 12.28 20.54
C SER A 1 37.67 12.74 19.22
N ASP A 2 38.48 13.22 18.28
CA ASP A 2 38.03 13.78 16.99
C ASP A 2 37.28 12.76 16.11
N GLU A 3 37.52 11.46 16.30
CA GLU A 3 36.77 10.39 15.63
C GLU A 3 35.31 10.32 16.08
N MET A 4 35.05 10.54 17.37
CA MET A 4 33.69 10.53 17.93
C MET A 4 32.86 11.68 17.35
N ARG A 5 33.49 12.85 17.20
CA ARG A 5 32.87 14.04 16.59
C ARG A 5 32.62 13.85 15.09
N ARG A 6 33.54 13.20 14.36
CA ARG A 6 33.33 12.88 12.92
C ARG A 6 32.20 11.88 12.69
N MET A 7 32.08 10.86 13.55
CA MET A 7 30.95 9.92 13.48
C MET A 7 29.61 10.59 13.79
N GLU A 8 29.58 11.49 14.76
CA GLU A 8 28.39 12.27 15.10
C GLU A 8 27.97 13.21 13.96
N GLU A 9 28.92 13.90 13.32
CA GLU A 9 28.67 14.72 12.14
C GLU A 9 28.17 13.89 10.94
N GLN A 10 28.70 12.68 10.71
CA GLN A 10 28.19 11.76 9.67
C GLN A 10 26.78 11.24 9.99
N SER A 11 26.52 10.88 11.26
CA SER A 11 25.20 10.43 11.69
C SER A 11 24.14 11.53 11.52
N ASN A 12 24.48 12.78 11.85
CA ASN A 12 23.56 13.90 11.69
C ASN A 12 23.25 14.17 10.22
N ARG A 13 24.24 14.11 9.32
CA ARG A 13 24.00 14.26 7.88
C ARG A 13 23.13 13.14 7.32
N ALA A 14 23.39 11.89 7.69
CA ALA A 14 22.57 10.76 7.26
C ALA A 14 21.12 10.90 7.75
N LYS A 15 20.92 11.44 8.96
CA LYS A 15 19.60 11.73 9.51
C LYS A 15 18.89 12.84 8.75
N GLU A 16 19.58 13.94 8.44
CA GLU A 16 19.02 15.06 7.65
C GLU A 16 18.61 14.61 6.24
N GLU A 17 19.46 13.83 5.56
CA GLU A 17 19.15 13.25 4.24
C GLU A 17 17.94 12.31 4.29
N PHE A 18 17.84 11.47 5.35
CA PHE A 18 16.69 10.60 5.56
C PHE A 18 15.40 11.41 5.79
N GLU A 19 15.44 12.42 6.65
CA GLU A 19 14.29 13.29 6.92
C GLU A 19 13.81 14.02 5.65
N GLN A 20 14.75 14.43 4.78
CA GLN A 20 14.42 15.04 3.50
C GLN A 20 13.74 14.06 2.55
N LYS A 21 14.27 12.83 2.40
CA LYS A 21 13.65 11.78 1.57
C LYS A 21 12.26 11.39 2.09
N LEU A 22 12.11 11.27 3.40
CA LEU A 22 10.84 10.98 4.04
C LEU A 22 9.81 12.07 3.75
N ARG A 23 10.22 13.35 3.75
CA ARG A 23 9.35 14.46 3.38
C ARG A 23 8.91 14.38 1.92
N GLN A 24 9.84 14.13 1.01
CA GLN A 24 9.52 13.98 -0.42
C GLN A 24 8.54 12.83 -0.68
N ALA A 25 8.75 11.68 -0.04
CA ALA A 25 7.85 10.54 -0.16
C ALA A 25 6.43 10.86 0.37
N LYS A 26 6.34 11.61 1.48
CA LYS A 26 5.05 12.07 2.02
C LYS A 26 4.36 13.07 1.10
N ASP A 27 5.10 13.98 0.48
CA ASP A 27 4.54 14.94 -0.47
C ASP A 27 4.01 14.24 -1.74
N GLU A 28 4.75 13.25 -2.25
CA GLU A 28 4.30 12.42 -3.38
C GLU A 28 3.04 11.63 -3.01
N MET A 29 3.00 11.07 -1.81
CA MET A 29 1.85 10.36 -1.29
C MET A 29 0.62 11.25 -1.10
N ALA A 30 0.80 12.47 -0.62
CA ALA A 30 -0.28 13.45 -0.52
C ALA A 30 -0.86 13.76 -1.91
N ARG A 31 -0.01 13.84 -2.94
CA ARG A 31 -0.46 14.00 -4.33
C ARG A 31 -1.29 12.81 -4.81
N VAL A 32 -0.83 11.58 -4.56
CA VAL A 32 -1.59 10.35 -4.86
C VAL A 32 -2.92 10.34 -4.13
N PHE A 33 -2.96 10.79 -2.87
CA PHE A 33 -4.19 10.88 -2.10
C PHE A 33 -5.18 11.90 -2.69
N GLU A 34 -4.71 13.07 -3.15
CA GLU A 34 -5.54 14.04 -3.88
C GLU A 34 -6.06 13.46 -5.20
N GLU A 35 -5.23 12.74 -5.96
CA GLU A 35 -5.64 12.02 -7.17
C GLU A 35 -6.75 11.00 -6.85
N ILE A 36 -6.63 10.28 -5.73
CA ILE A 36 -7.64 9.32 -5.25
C ILE A 36 -8.94 10.02 -4.84
N GLN A 37 -8.86 11.16 -4.16
CA GLN A 37 -10.05 11.95 -3.84
C GLN A 37 -10.77 12.44 -5.10
N ALA A 38 -10.02 12.95 -6.08
CA ALA A 38 -10.58 13.34 -7.37
C ALA A 38 -11.20 12.15 -8.11
N MET A 39 -10.58 10.97 -8.00
CA MET A 39 -11.12 9.75 -8.58
C MET A 39 -12.38 9.26 -7.86
N ARG A 40 -12.50 9.38 -6.54
CA ARG A 40 -13.76 9.08 -5.83
C ARG A 40 -14.91 9.94 -6.33
N GLN A 41 -14.64 11.22 -6.58
CA GLN A 41 -15.64 12.13 -7.17
C GLN A 41 -16.01 11.70 -8.60
N SER A 42 -15.02 11.31 -9.42
CA SER A 42 -15.27 10.81 -10.78
C SER A 42 -15.97 9.45 -10.79
N GLN A 43 -15.72 8.57 -9.82
CA GLN A 43 -16.38 7.28 -9.66
C GLN A 43 -17.86 7.44 -9.31
N VAL A 44 -18.22 8.42 -8.47
CA VAL A 44 -19.63 8.76 -8.20
C VAL A 44 -20.30 9.29 -9.45
N ALA A 45 -19.63 10.17 -10.21
CA ALA A 45 -20.14 10.66 -11.49
C ALA A 45 -20.33 9.52 -12.52
N LEU A 46 -19.35 8.63 -12.62
CA LEU A 46 -19.41 7.46 -13.49
C LEU A 46 -20.49 6.48 -13.05
N MET A 47 -20.73 6.29 -11.76
CA MET A 47 -21.85 5.49 -11.27
C MET A 47 -23.19 6.09 -11.74
N LEU A 48 -23.33 7.41 -11.72
CA LEU A 48 -24.51 8.11 -12.24
C LEU A 48 -24.63 7.95 -13.77
N ASP A 49 -23.52 8.01 -14.50
CA ASP A 49 -23.49 7.88 -15.97
C ASP A 49 -23.72 6.43 -16.44
N LEU A 50 -23.08 5.44 -15.81
CA LEU A 50 -23.31 4.01 -16.03
C LEU A 50 -24.78 3.65 -15.77
N SER A 51 -25.38 4.25 -14.75
CA SER A 51 -26.81 4.10 -14.43
C SER A 51 -27.73 4.74 -15.48
N ARG A 52 -27.27 5.77 -16.21
CA ARG A 52 -28.09 6.56 -17.14
C ARG A 52 -27.95 6.16 -18.61
N ILE A 53 -26.77 5.71 -19.04
CA ILE A 53 -26.40 5.63 -20.48
C ILE A 53 -26.19 4.18 -20.94
N GLU A 54 -26.48 3.18 -20.11
CA GLU A 54 -26.19 1.76 -20.39
C GLU A 54 -24.70 1.46 -20.66
N LEU A 55 -23.78 2.32 -20.21
CA LEU A 55 -22.33 2.12 -20.35
C LEU A 55 -21.84 0.83 -19.68
N TRP A 56 -22.65 0.19 -18.84
CA TRP A 56 -22.39 -1.15 -18.34
C TRP A 56 -22.26 -2.19 -19.47
N LYS A 57 -22.73 -1.89 -20.69
CA LYS A 57 -22.54 -2.67 -21.92
C LYS A 57 -21.21 -2.41 -22.64
N SER A 58 -20.43 -1.41 -22.22
CA SER A 58 -19.15 -1.06 -22.85
C SER A 58 -17.99 -1.75 -22.15
N GLU A 59 -17.48 -2.81 -22.76
CA GLU A 59 -16.33 -3.58 -22.25
C GLU A 59 -15.08 -2.70 -22.06
N ALA A 60 -14.81 -1.80 -23.00
CA ALA A 60 -13.63 -0.92 -22.96
C ALA A 60 -13.62 0.04 -21.75
N GLU A 61 -14.79 0.52 -21.32
CA GLU A 61 -14.88 1.40 -20.14
C GLU A 61 -14.65 0.60 -18.84
N TRP A 62 -15.07 -0.67 -18.81
CA TRP A 62 -14.81 -1.56 -17.69
C TRP A 62 -13.35 -1.99 -17.61
N GLU A 63 -12.74 -2.34 -18.75
CA GLU A 63 -11.32 -2.66 -18.83
C GLU A 63 -10.48 -1.50 -18.30
N LYS A 64 -10.77 -0.27 -18.75
CA LYS A 64 -10.10 0.94 -18.25
C LYS A 64 -10.27 1.15 -16.75
N ARG A 65 -11.46 0.86 -16.20
CA ARG A 65 -11.71 0.98 -14.76
C ARG A 65 -10.93 -0.07 -13.95
N ILE A 66 -10.93 -1.32 -14.40
CA ILE A 66 -10.19 -2.42 -13.78
C ILE A 66 -8.69 -2.12 -13.81
N GLU A 67 -8.16 -1.64 -14.93
CA GLU A 67 -6.77 -1.24 -15.03
C GLU A 67 -6.44 -0.08 -14.08
N GLY A 68 -7.36 0.88 -13.95
CA GLY A 68 -7.24 1.95 -12.96
C GLY A 68 -7.16 1.42 -11.53
N ILE A 69 -8.01 0.46 -11.15
CA ILE A 69 -8.00 -0.19 -9.84
C ILE A 69 -6.66 -0.90 -9.59
N ARG A 70 -6.18 -1.65 -10.58
CA ARG A 70 -4.87 -2.35 -10.51
C ARG A 70 -3.70 -1.38 -10.36
N GLY A 71 -3.76 -0.22 -11.01
CA GLY A 71 -2.74 0.81 -10.91
C GLY A 71 -2.51 1.32 -9.48
N PHE A 72 -3.52 1.28 -8.60
CA PHE A 72 -3.36 1.69 -7.20
C PHE A 72 -2.57 0.71 -6.34
N HIS A 73 -2.48 -0.54 -6.77
CA HIS A 73 -1.66 -1.54 -6.09
C HIS A 73 -0.16 -1.35 -6.36
N GLU A 74 0.20 -0.71 -7.47
CA GLU A 74 1.60 -0.62 -7.92
C GLU A 74 2.54 0.07 -6.91
N PRO A 75 2.18 1.19 -6.25
CA PRO A 75 3.01 1.77 -5.20
C PRO A 75 3.29 0.81 -4.04
N VAL A 76 2.26 0.08 -3.59
CA VAL A 76 2.35 -0.94 -2.53
C VAL A 76 3.31 -2.05 -2.95
N ARG A 77 3.16 -2.57 -4.18
CA ARG A 77 4.03 -3.59 -4.76
C ARG A 77 5.48 -3.14 -4.79
N ILE A 78 5.74 -1.97 -5.38
CA ILE A 78 7.10 -1.43 -5.52
C ILE A 78 7.76 -1.27 -4.14
N ARG A 79 7.06 -0.67 -3.18
CA ARG A 79 7.61 -0.41 -1.85
C ARG A 79 7.84 -1.71 -1.08
N PHE A 80 6.90 -2.65 -1.13
CA PHE A 80 7.07 -3.94 -0.47
C PHE A 80 8.27 -4.71 -1.03
N ILE A 81 8.45 -4.73 -2.35
CA ILE A 81 9.59 -5.36 -3.01
C ILE A 81 10.91 -4.70 -2.58
N HIS A 82 10.95 -3.36 -2.54
CA HIS A 82 12.13 -2.63 -2.08
C HIS A 82 12.48 -3.01 -0.63
N ILE A 83 11.49 -2.98 0.27
CA ILE A 83 11.65 -3.41 1.67
C ILE A 83 12.23 -4.83 1.74
N ARG A 84 11.65 -5.77 0.99
CA ARG A 84 12.12 -7.16 0.95
C ARG A 84 13.58 -7.27 0.50
N ASP A 85 13.93 -6.61 -0.60
CA ASP A 85 15.26 -6.71 -1.18
C ASP A 85 16.31 -6.06 -0.27
N PHE A 86 15.99 -4.90 0.31
CA PHE A 86 16.83 -4.23 1.31
C PHE A 86 17.13 -5.14 2.51
N LEU A 87 16.13 -5.87 3.00
CA LEU A 87 16.28 -6.79 4.12
C LEU A 87 17.07 -8.05 3.78
N ALA A 88 16.91 -8.58 2.57
CA ALA A 88 17.69 -9.72 2.09
C ALA A 88 19.19 -9.41 2.04
N GLU A 89 19.57 -8.21 1.57
CA GLU A 89 20.96 -7.73 1.51
C GLU A 89 21.59 -7.52 2.89
N ARG A 90 20.78 -7.22 3.90
CA ARG A 90 21.21 -6.82 5.27
C ARG A 90 21.11 -7.96 6.29
N SER A 91 21.10 -9.22 5.86
CA SER A 91 20.96 -10.43 6.71
C SER A 91 21.97 -10.60 7.86
N ARG A 92 23.01 -9.75 7.95
CA ARG A 92 24.03 -9.74 9.02
C ARG A 92 23.80 -8.71 10.13
N GLY A 93 22.64 -8.04 10.13
CA GLY A 93 22.25 -7.05 11.14
C GLY A 93 22.06 -5.67 10.54
N LEU A 94 21.17 -4.89 11.14
CA LEU A 94 20.89 -3.50 10.76
C LEU A 94 21.64 -2.54 11.68
N ASP A 95 22.38 -1.61 11.09
CA ASP A 95 22.82 -0.42 11.81
C ASP A 95 21.64 0.52 12.10
N LEU A 96 21.83 1.52 12.94
CA LEU A 96 20.78 2.47 13.32
C LEU A 96 20.20 3.22 12.11
N THR A 97 21.02 3.54 11.11
CA THR A 97 20.57 4.24 9.89
C THR A 97 19.67 3.33 9.06
N ALA A 98 20.04 2.07 8.89
CA ALA A 98 19.28 1.06 8.19
C ALA A 98 17.94 0.78 8.90
N LEU A 99 17.94 0.81 10.24
CA LEU A 99 16.72 0.69 11.03
C LEU A 99 15.76 1.88 10.83
N LEU A 100 16.30 3.11 10.89
CA LEU A 100 15.49 4.31 10.67
C LEU A 100 14.88 4.30 9.27
N HIS A 101 15.68 3.89 8.28
CA HIS A 101 15.22 3.72 6.91
C HIS A 101 14.07 2.72 6.81
N ILE A 102 14.25 1.47 7.28
CA ILE A 102 13.21 0.44 7.16
C ILE A 102 11.94 0.81 7.92
N THR A 103 12.07 1.45 9.09
CA THR A 103 10.90 1.89 9.88
C THR A 103 10.13 2.98 9.14
N GLY A 104 10.84 3.88 8.44
CA GLY A 104 10.23 4.88 7.56
C GLY A 104 9.49 4.25 6.38
N GLU A 105 10.12 3.29 5.71
CA GLU A 105 9.50 2.58 4.58
C GLU A 105 8.27 1.77 5.00
N LEU A 106 8.31 1.11 6.17
CA LEU A 106 7.15 0.40 6.72
C LEU A 106 6.00 1.35 7.08
N ALA A 107 6.30 2.54 7.59
CA ALA A 107 5.29 3.55 7.87
C ALA A 107 4.60 4.04 6.57
N LEU A 108 5.38 4.33 5.53
CA LEU A 108 4.84 4.73 4.22
C LEU A 108 4.01 3.60 3.59
N LEU A 109 4.50 2.35 3.66
CA LEU A 109 3.77 1.19 3.17
C LEU A 109 2.40 1.03 3.84
N LYS A 110 2.31 1.23 5.15
CA LYS A 110 1.02 1.19 5.86
C LYS A 110 0.09 2.30 5.42
N GLU A 111 0.60 3.51 5.20
CA GLU A 111 -0.20 4.60 4.66
C GLU A 111 -0.74 4.23 3.26
N GLU A 112 0.07 3.57 2.40
CA GLU A 112 -0.32 3.18 1.04
C GLU A 112 -1.38 2.07 1.07
N LEU A 113 -1.19 1.08 1.93
CA LEU A 113 -2.16 0.00 2.16
C LEU A 113 -3.48 0.52 2.73
N SER A 114 -3.45 1.54 3.59
CA SER A 114 -4.67 2.16 4.12
C SER A 114 -5.45 2.87 3.02
N ILE A 115 -4.74 3.50 2.10
CA ILE A 115 -5.32 4.15 0.92
C ILE A 115 -5.95 3.10 -0.02
N GLU A 116 -5.19 2.06 -0.36
CA GLU A 116 -5.64 0.94 -1.19
C GLU A 116 -6.87 0.26 -0.56
N GLU A 117 -6.83 -0.07 0.72
CA GLU A 117 -7.96 -0.64 1.44
C GLU A 117 -9.22 0.22 1.28
N SER A 118 -9.10 1.54 1.49
CA SER A 118 -10.26 2.42 1.39
C SER A 118 -10.82 2.47 -0.03
N LEU A 119 -9.95 2.48 -1.04
CA LEU A 119 -10.35 2.49 -2.45
C LEU A 119 -11.06 1.20 -2.84
N MET A 120 -10.52 0.05 -2.44
CA MET A 120 -11.09 -1.25 -2.72
C MET A 120 -12.45 -1.45 -2.02
N ASN A 121 -12.60 -0.93 -0.80
CA ASN A 121 -13.90 -0.92 -0.11
C ASN A 121 -14.94 -0.05 -0.84
N ASP A 122 -14.55 1.17 -1.26
CA ASP A 122 -15.42 2.07 -2.01
C ASP A 122 -15.86 1.42 -3.33
N GLU A 123 -14.93 0.79 -4.04
CA GLU A 123 -15.19 0.08 -5.29
C GLU A 123 -16.19 -1.07 -5.11
N SER A 124 -16.03 -1.87 -4.06
CA SER A 124 -16.96 -2.94 -3.71
C SER A 124 -18.38 -2.42 -3.46
N VAL A 125 -18.52 -1.26 -2.79
CA VAL A 125 -19.83 -0.63 -2.57
C VAL A 125 -20.44 -0.17 -3.89
N VAL A 126 -19.64 0.41 -4.79
CA VAL A 126 -20.10 0.81 -6.13
C VAL A 126 -20.58 -0.41 -6.92
N MET A 127 -19.80 -1.49 -6.94
CA MET A 127 -20.17 -2.73 -7.62
C MET A 127 -21.45 -3.35 -7.05
N GLN A 128 -21.60 -3.36 -5.73
CA GLN A 128 -22.81 -3.83 -5.08
C GLN A 128 -24.05 -3.02 -5.53
N GLN A 129 -23.94 -1.69 -5.59
CA GLN A 129 -25.05 -0.82 -6.03
C GLN A 129 -25.38 -1.02 -7.51
N LEU A 130 -24.37 -1.16 -8.37
CA LEU A 130 -24.57 -1.41 -9.80
C LEU A 130 -25.17 -2.79 -10.06
N LYS A 131 -24.77 -3.81 -9.30
CA LYS A 131 -25.34 -5.16 -9.38
C LYS A 131 -26.83 -5.17 -9.06
N VAL A 132 -27.28 -4.39 -8.09
CA VAL A 132 -28.71 -4.24 -7.76
C VAL A 132 -29.48 -3.59 -8.91
N LYS A 133 -28.89 -2.59 -9.59
CA LYS A 133 -29.51 -1.90 -10.73
C LYS A 133 -29.46 -2.70 -12.03
N HIS A 134 -28.43 -3.53 -12.20
CA HIS A 134 -28.13 -4.26 -13.42
C HIS A 134 -27.82 -5.74 -13.11
N PRO A 135 -28.79 -6.53 -12.62
CA PRO A 135 -28.57 -7.91 -12.20
C PRO A 135 -28.09 -8.85 -13.31
N GLN A 136 -28.31 -8.48 -14.58
CA GLN A 136 -27.81 -9.21 -15.76
C GLN A 136 -26.30 -9.10 -15.96
N ALA A 137 -25.65 -8.10 -15.35
CA ALA A 137 -24.21 -7.88 -15.45
C ALA A 137 -23.49 -8.67 -14.35
N THR A 138 -23.41 -10.00 -14.52
CA THR A 138 -22.90 -10.92 -13.49
C THR A 138 -21.45 -10.66 -13.11
N PHE A 139 -20.63 -10.16 -14.05
CA PHE A 139 -19.22 -9.81 -13.82
C PHE A 139 -19.02 -8.76 -12.71
N LEU A 140 -20.03 -7.93 -12.41
CA LEU A 140 -19.98 -6.97 -11.30
C LEU A 140 -19.81 -7.68 -9.95
N GLY A 141 -20.33 -8.90 -9.82
CA GLY A 141 -20.15 -9.74 -8.63
C GLY A 141 -18.69 -10.16 -8.44
N ASP A 142 -18.02 -10.52 -9.53
CA ASP A 142 -16.61 -10.93 -9.49
C ASP A 142 -15.72 -9.75 -9.08
N ILE A 143 -15.98 -8.55 -9.62
CA ILE A 143 -15.26 -7.33 -9.24
C ILE A 143 -15.52 -6.97 -7.77
N GLU A 144 -16.78 -7.05 -7.30
CA GLU A 144 -17.12 -6.83 -5.89
C GLU A 144 -16.37 -7.78 -4.96
N GLU A 145 -16.31 -9.07 -5.29
CA GLU A 145 -15.64 -10.07 -4.47
C GLU A 145 -14.12 -9.85 -4.45
N SER A 146 -13.52 -9.60 -5.61
CA SER A 146 -12.08 -9.34 -5.73
C SER A 146 -11.67 -8.09 -4.95
N THR A 147 -12.42 -7.00 -5.07
CA THR A 147 -12.13 -5.74 -4.35
C THR A 147 -12.33 -5.89 -2.84
N LYS A 148 -13.35 -6.63 -2.37
CA LYS A 148 -13.46 -6.98 -0.94
C LYS A 148 -12.31 -7.83 -0.44
N ALA A 149 -11.87 -8.81 -1.23
CA ALA A 149 -10.73 -9.66 -0.89
C ALA A 149 -9.45 -8.81 -0.77
N ALA A 150 -9.16 -7.98 -1.77
CA ALA A 150 -8.02 -7.07 -1.76
C ALA A 150 -8.04 -6.13 -0.55
N ALA A 151 -9.18 -5.50 -0.22
CA ALA A 151 -9.32 -4.66 0.98
C ALA A 151 -9.00 -5.43 2.28
N SER A 152 -9.51 -6.66 2.40
CA SER A 152 -9.26 -7.54 3.54
C SER A 152 -7.78 -7.94 3.65
N GLU A 153 -7.14 -8.30 2.54
CA GLU A 153 -5.73 -8.69 2.54
C GLU A 153 -4.80 -7.49 2.78
N ALA A 154 -5.12 -6.30 2.27
CA ALA A 154 -4.41 -5.07 2.58
C ALA A 154 -4.45 -4.76 4.09
N ARG A 155 -5.63 -4.88 4.71
CA ARG A 155 -5.78 -4.76 6.18
C ARG A 155 -4.95 -5.79 6.94
N LYS A 156 -4.95 -7.05 6.51
CA LYS A 156 -4.14 -8.10 7.14
C LYS A 156 -2.65 -7.78 7.05
N LEU A 157 -2.18 -7.35 5.88
CA LEU A 157 -0.79 -6.96 5.71
C LEU A 157 -0.40 -5.79 6.62
N MET A 158 -1.26 -4.77 6.78
CA MET A 158 -1.02 -3.69 7.74
C MET A 158 -0.85 -4.21 9.17
N MET A 159 -1.71 -5.15 9.62
CA MET A 159 -1.60 -5.74 10.97
C MET A 159 -0.29 -6.53 11.15
N GLU A 160 0.14 -7.29 10.13
CA GLU A 160 1.42 -8.01 10.19
C GLU A 160 2.62 -7.04 10.25
N ILE A 161 2.55 -5.90 9.54
CA ILE A 161 3.58 -4.84 9.61
C ILE A 161 3.61 -4.22 11.01
N GLU A 162 2.47 -3.94 11.63
CA GLU A 162 2.40 -3.42 13.00
C GLU A 162 3.01 -4.40 14.01
N GLU A 163 2.76 -5.69 13.84
CA GLU A 163 3.36 -6.74 14.66
C GLU A 163 4.89 -6.81 14.47
N LEU A 164 5.36 -6.72 13.22
CA LEU A 164 6.79 -6.66 12.90
C LEU A 164 7.46 -5.47 13.59
N GLU A 165 6.89 -4.27 13.47
CA GLU A 165 7.40 -3.06 14.13
C GLU A 165 7.40 -3.17 15.65
N ARG A 166 6.39 -3.82 16.24
CA ARG A 166 6.30 -4.05 17.68
C ARG A 166 7.46 -4.94 18.16
N VAL A 167 7.73 -6.04 17.44
CA VAL A 167 8.84 -6.94 17.76
C VAL A 167 10.17 -6.20 17.66
N MET A 168 10.38 -5.42 16.59
CA MET A 168 11.59 -4.61 16.38
C MET A 168 11.88 -3.60 17.51
N LYS A 169 10.84 -3.08 18.18
CA LYS A 169 10.98 -2.12 19.29
C LYS A 169 11.17 -2.78 20.67
N SER A 170 10.84 -4.07 20.81
CA SER A 170 10.78 -4.77 22.10
C SER A 170 12.05 -5.55 22.47
N GLY A 171 12.90 -5.89 21.49
CA GLY A 171 14.18 -6.55 21.72
C GLY A 171 15.29 -5.52 21.93
N GLY A 172 16.01 -5.60 23.05
CA GLY A 172 17.22 -4.78 23.31
C GLY A 172 18.32 -4.94 22.25
N GLU A 173 18.18 -5.91 21.34
CA GLU A 173 18.88 -6.00 20.06
C GLU A 173 17.85 -5.83 18.93
N ILE A 174 18.15 -4.90 18.02
CA ILE A 174 17.26 -4.49 16.93
C ILE A 174 17.39 -5.50 15.79
N LEU A 175 16.70 -6.63 15.91
CA LEU A 175 16.68 -7.67 14.90
C LEU A 175 15.28 -7.76 14.29
N ILE A 176 15.25 -7.80 12.96
CA ILE A 176 14.03 -8.12 12.22
C ILE A 176 13.79 -9.61 12.37
N SER A 177 12.67 -9.97 12.99
CA SER A 177 12.32 -11.37 13.15
C SER A 177 11.97 -11.98 11.79
N PRO A 178 12.70 -13.02 11.33
CA PRO A 178 12.41 -13.68 10.05
C PRO A 178 10.99 -14.27 10.01
N VAL A 179 10.48 -14.71 11.15
CA VAL A 179 9.13 -15.29 11.25
C VAL A 179 8.07 -14.24 10.93
N GLN A 180 8.13 -13.08 11.59
CA GLN A 180 7.19 -11.99 11.39
C GLN A 180 7.29 -11.42 9.98
N PHE A 181 8.52 -11.27 9.45
CA PHE A 181 8.68 -10.82 8.07
C PHE A 181 8.10 -11.83 7.05
N ASN A 182 8.22 -13.13 7.30
CA ASN A 182 7.58 -14.16 6.47
C ASN A 182 6.05 -14.11 6.52
N HIS A 183 5.46 -13.68 7.64
CA HIS A 183 4.01 -13.43 7.69
C HIS A 183 3.63 -12.25 6.81
N CYS A 184 4.39 -11.15 6.85
CA CYS A 184 4.19 -10.02 5.92
C CYS A 184 4.29 -10.49 4.46
N LEU A 185 5.30 -11.29 4.11
CA LEU A 185 5.45 -11.86 2.76
C LEU A 185 4.22 -12.68 2.34
N SER A 186 3.75 -13.58 3.20
CA SER A 186 2.57 -14.40 2.90
C SER A 186 1.30 -13.56 2.72
N SER A 187 1.11 -12.51 3.53
CA SER A 187 -0.02 -11.60 3.40
C SER A 187 0.07 -10.76 2.13
N PHE A 188 1.27 -10.28 1.76
CA PHE A 188 1.50 -9.58 0.50
C PHE A 188 1.21 -10.47 -0.71
N GLU A 189 1.64 -11.73 -0.73
CA GLU A 189 1.33 -12.67 -1.81
C GLU A 189 -0.19 -12.94 -1.96
N LYS A 190 -0.96 -12.88 -0.88
CA LYS A 190 -2.42 -13.02 -0.94
C LYS A 190 -3.09 -11.76 -1.46
N LEU A 191 -2.58 -10.59 -1.08
CA LEU A 191 -3.01 -9.32 -1.63
C LEU A 191 -2.79 -9.28 -3.16
N GLU A 192 -1.57 -9.58 -3.62
CA GLU A 192 -1.22 -9.65 -5.05
C GLU A 192 -2.14 -10.58 -5.85
N LYS A 193 -2.56 -11.71 -5.27
CA LYS A 193 -3.48 -12.66 -5.93
C LYS A 193 -4.92 -12.18 -6.00
N SER A 194 -5.28 -11.21 -5.15
CA SER A 194 -6.64 -10.65 -5.07
C SER A 194 -6.84 -9.45 -6.01
N ILE A 195 -5.76 -8.95 -6.62
CA ILE A 195 -5.69 -7.84 -7.60
C ILE A 195 -5.68 -8.40 -9.04
#